data_AF-A0A7X7BFK6-F1
#
_entry.id   AF-A0A7X7BFK6-F1
#
_cell.length_a   1.000
_cell.length_b   1.000
_cell.length_c   1.000
_cell.angle_alpha   90.00
_cell.angle_beta   90.00
_cell.angle_gamma   90.00
#
_symmetry.space_group_name_H-M   'P 1'
#
loop_
_entity.id
_entity.type
_entity.pdbx_description
1 polymer ?
#
loop_
_entity_poly.entity_id
_entity_poly.type
_entity_poly.pdbx_seq_one_letter_code
_entity_poly.pdbx_strand_id
1 'polypeptide(L)'
;MNIIKSLINEFKSFDIKIKNILSKGVLFSFILSIISIIFLITYEFSYKIPDLFYIGLSLFRSSLMFACSFVICAIGFNTIKKEII
;
A
#
# COMPACT_ATOMS: atom_id res chain seq x y z
N MET A 1 19.65 -6.30 17.61
CA MET A 1 18.31 -6.81 17.24
C MET A 1 17.92 -6.15 15.92
N ASN A 2 17.78 -6.91 14.82
CA ASN A 2 17.51 -6.31 13.50
C ASN A 2 16.14 -5.61 13.48
N ILE A 3 16.11 -4.36 13.04
CA ILE A 3 14.92 -3.49 12.93
C ILE A 3 13.77 -4.17 12.16
N ILE A 4 14.12 -4.92 11.11
CA ILE A 4 13.15 -5.70 10.32
C ILE A 4 12.44 -6.75 11.18
N LYS A 5 13.17 -7.40 12.09
CA LYS A 5 12.63 -8.45 12.97
C LYS A 5 11.67 -7.87 14.01
N SER A 6 11.94 -6.66 14.52
CA SER A 6 11.01 -6.01 15.46
C SER A 6 9.72 -5.61 14.76
N LEU A 7 9.80 -5.03 13.56
CA LEU A 7 8.62 -4.66 12.76
C LEU A 7 7.74 -5.87 12.43
N ILE A 8 8.34 -6.99 12.00
CA ILE A 8 7.59 -8.22 11.70
C ILE A 8 6.88 -8.76 12.95
N ASN A 9 7.56 -8.77 14.11
CA ASN A 9 6.94 -9.19 15.37
C ASN A 9 5.80 -8.25 15.78
N GLU A 10 5.94 -6.96 15.52
CA GLU A 10 4.92 -5.97 15.78
C GLU A 10 3.66 -6.21 14.93
N PHE A 11 3.82 -6.40 13.62
CA PHE A 11 2.70 -6.78 12.73
C PHE A 11 2.07 -8.12 13.11
N LYS A 12 2.85 -9.06 13.66
CA LYS A 12 2.34 -10.34 14.15
C LYS A 12 1.52 -10.18 15.44
N SER A 13 1.79 -9.14 16.22
CA SER A 13 1.04 -8.77 17.42
C SER A 13 -0.26 -8.02 17.14
N PHE A 14 -0.57 -7.74 15.86
CA PHE A 14 -1.78 -7.00 15.52
C PHE A 14 -3.03 -7.84 15.76
N ASP A 15 -4.06 -7.16 16.25
CA ASP A 15 -5.39 -7.74 16.34
C ASP A 15 -5.89 -8.18 14.96
N ILE A 16 -6.66 -9.27 14.93
CA ILE A 16 -7.26 -9.85 13.72
C ILE A 16 -8.03 -8.80 12.91
N LYS A 17 -8.76 -7.88 13.57
CA LYS A 17 -9.51 -6.83 12.88
C LYS A 17 -8.59 -5.86 12.14
N ILE A 18 -7.54 -5.40 12.80
CA ILE A 18 -6.56 -4.45 12.23
C ILE A 18 -5.77 -5.13 11.11
N LYS A 19 -5.35 -6.38 11.32
CA LYS A 19 -4.66 -7.17 10.32
C LYS A 19 -5.51 -7.39 9.05
N ASN A 20 -6.81 -7.61 9.20
CA ASN A 20 -7.72 -7.73 8.06
C ASN A 20 -7.85 -6.42 7.28
N ILE A 21 -7.95 -5.28 7.97
CA ILE A 21 -8.02 -3.96 7.33
C ILE A 21 -6.72 -3.67 6.58
N LEU A 22 -5.57 -3.89 7.23
CA LEU A 22 -4.26 -3.73 6.61
C LEU A 22 -4.10 -4.61 5.37
N SER A 23 -4.45 -5.91 5.48
CA SER A 23 -4.37 -6.85 4.36
C SER A 23 -5.23 -6.41 3.17
N LYS A 24 -6.49 -6.02 3.42
CA LYS A 24 -7.39 -5.51 2.37
C LYS A 24 -6.88 -4.19 1.76
N GLY A 25 -6.38 -3.26 2.57
CA GLY A 25 -5.84 -1.97 2.11
C GLY A 25 -4.57 -2.12 1.27
N VAL A 26 -3.67 -3.02 1.68
CA VAL A 26 -2.47 -3.37 0.90
C VAL A 26 -2.85 -4.09 -0.39
N LEU A 27 -3.81 -5.03 -0.35
CA LEU A 27 -4.32 -5.70 -1.55
C LEU A 27 -4.93 -4.68 -2.54
N PHE A 28 -5.74 -3.74 -2.06
CA PHE A 28 -6.29 -2.67 -2.87
C PHE A 28 -5.19 -1.81 -3.53
N SER A 29 -4.18 -1.43 -2.75
CA SER A 29 -3.02 -0.68 -3.25
C SER A 29 -2.25 -1.48 -4.32
N PHE A 30 -2.12 -2.79 -4.13
CA PHE A 30 -1.48 -3.69 -5.10
C PHE A 30 -2.28 -3.76 -6.41
N ILE A 31 -3.61 -3.89 -6.34
CA ILE A 31 -4.48 -3.87 -7.52
C ILE A 31 -4.34 -2.54 -8.27
N LEU A 32 -4.32 -1.40 -7.56
CA LEU A 32 -4.07 -0.10 -8.19
C LEU A 32 -2.70 -0.04 -8.90
N SER A 33 -1.68 -0.64 -8.30
CA SER A 33 -0.35 -0.68 -8.92
C SER A 33 -0.34 -1.51 -10.20
N ILE A 34 -1.09 -2.61 -10.26
CA ILE A 34 -1.26 -3.41 -11.48
C ILE A 34 -1.96 -2.57 -12.56
N ILE A 35 -3.03 -1.85 -12.19
CA ILE A 35 -3.74 -0.96 -13.13
C ILE A 35 -2.78 0.09 -13.68
N SER A 36 -1.96 0.71 -12.82
CA SER A 36 -0.93 1.65 -13.24
C SER A 36 0.05 1.03 -14.23
N ILE A 37 0.58 -0.17 -13.94
CA ILE A 37 1.50 -0.89 -14.83
C ILE A 37 0.86 -1.13 -16.21
N ILE A 38 -0.43 -1.47 -16.26
CA ILE A 38 -1.14 -1.62 -17.53
C ILE A 38 -1.10 -0.31 -18.33
N PHE A 39 -1.39 0.84 -17.71
CA PHE A 39 -1.29 2.14 -18.38
C PHE A 39 0.12 2.44 -18.90
N LEU A 40 1.17 2.16 -18.10
CA LEU A 40 2.56 2.35 -18.54
C LEU A 40 2.95 1.41 -19.68
N ILE A 41 2.48 0.16 -19.66
CA ILE A 41 2.72 -0.79 -20.76
C ILE A 41 2.00 -0.30 -22.02
N THR A 42 0.74 0.11 -21.91
CA THR A 42 -0.02 0.65 -23.05
C THR A 42 0.67 1.87 -23.66
N TYR A 43 1.30 2.73 -22.84
CA TYR A 43 2.12 3.85 -23.31
C TYR A 43 3.26 3.40 -24.25
N GLU A 44 4.00 2.35 -23.90
CA GLU A 44 5.10 1.83 -24.72
C GLU A 44 4.61 1.33 -26.09
N PHE A 45 3.39 0.79 -26.17
CA PHE A 45 2.81 0.27 -27.41
C PHE A 45 2.02 1.31 -28.23
N SER A 46 1.56 2.41 -27.63
CA SER A 46 0.61 3.36 -28.25
C SER A 46 1.27 4.67 -28.71
N TYR A 47 2.41 4.60 -29.41
CA TYR A 47 3.11 5.77 -29.97
C TYR A 47 3.57 6.82 -28.92
N LYS A 48 3.78 6.40 -27.67
CA LYS A 48 4.33 7.25 -26.60
C LYS A 48 3.52 8.53 -26.33
N ILE A 49 2.19 8.40 -26.26
CA ILE A 49 1.30 9.50 -25.88
C ILE A 49 1.65 9.97 -24.45
N PRO A 50 2.06 11.23 -24.24
CA PRO A 50 2.57 11.70 -22.95
C PRO A 50 1.53 11.61 -21.83
N ASP A 51 0.25 11.84 -22.14
CA ASP A 51 -0.83 11.81 -21.15
C ASP A 51 -0.99 10.43 -20.48
N LEU A 52 -0.83 9.35 -21.26
CA LEU A 52 -0.91 7.99 -20.73
C LEU A 52 0.21 7.71 -19.71
N PHE A 53 1.40 8.24 -19.98
CA PHE A 53 2.54 8.10 -19.07
C PHE A 53 2.28 8.83 -17.74
N TYR A 54 1.81 10.08 -17.79
CA TYR A 54 1.53 10.85 -16.58
C TYR A 54 0.39 10.26 -15.76
N ILE A 55 -0.66 9.76 -16.40
CA ILE A 55 -1.77 9.06 -15.73
C ILE A 55 -1.25 7.82 -15.01
N GLY A 56 -0.52 6.97 -15.75
CA GLY A 56 0.09 5.76 -15.20
C GLY A 56 0.99 6.06 -14.00
N LEU A 57 1.91 7.01 -14.14
CA LEU A 57 2.86 7.39 -13.10
C LEU A 57 2.17 7.98 -11.86
N SER A 58 1.14 8.82 -12.07
CA SER A 58 0.34 9.40 -10.98
C SER A 58 -0.43 8.33 -10.21
N LEU A 59 -1.03 7.37 -10.92
CA LEU A 59 -1.68 6.20 -10.32
C LEU A 59 -0.69 5.34 -9.51
N PHE A 60 0.52 5.12 -10.03
CA PHE A 60 1.57 4.38 -9.31
C PHE A 60 1.95 5.09 -8.01
N ARG A 61 2.19 6.40 -8.10
CA ARG A 61 2.54 7.21 -6.93
C ARG A 61 1.44 7.17 -5.87
N SER A 62 0.19 7.29 -6.32
CA SER A 62 -0.98 7.23 -5.44
C SER A 62 -1.13 5.86 -4.79
N SER A 63 -0.89 4.77 -5.52
CA SER A 63 -0.97 3.41 -4.96
C SER A 63 0.06 3.19 -3.84
N LEU A 64 1.28 3.71 -4.01
CA LEU A 64 2.31 3.65 -2.98
C LEU A 64 1.93 4.48 -1.75
N MET A 65 1.41 5.70 -1.95
CA MET A 65 0.93 6.55 -0.86
C MET A 65 -0.19 5.87 -0.06
N PHE A 66 -1.14 5.22 -0.73
CA PHE A 66 -2.18 4.45 -0.05
C PHE A 66 -1.60 3.27 0.75
N ALA A 67 -0.68 2.50 0.18
CA ALA A 67 -0.04 1.39 0.89
C ALA A 67 0.65 1.86 2.19
N CYS A 68 1.46 2.92 2.11
CA CYS A 68 2.10 3.52 3.27
C CYS A 68 1.08 4.02 4.30
N SER A 69 0.01 4.68 3.85
CA SER A 69 -1.04 5.22 4.73
C SER A 69 -1.75 4.08 5.47
N PHE A 70 -2.11 2.99 4.80
CA PHE A 70 -2.72 1.82 5.46
C PHE A 70 -1.80 1.20 6.50
N VAL A 71 -0.49 1.13 6.25
CA VAL A 71 0.50 0.63 7.21
C VAL A 71 0.57 1.53 8.44
N ILE A 72 0.72 2.84 8.25
CA ILE A 72 0.82 3.81 9.35
C ILE A 72 -0.47 3.83 10.17
N CYS A 73 -1.64 3.85 9.52
CA CYS A 73 -2.92 3.78 10.20
C CYS A 73 -3.09 2.47 10.98
N ALA A 74 -2.68 1.32 10.42
CA ALA A 74 -2.76 0.04 11.12
C ALA A 74 -1.88 0.01 12.37
N ILE A 75 -0.67 0.57 12.31
CA ILE A 75 0.19 0.75 13.49
C ILE A 75 -0.50 1.66 14.51
N GLY A 76 -1.00 2.83 14.10
CA GLY A 76 -1.67 3.77 14.99
C GLY A 76 -2.89 3.17 15.70
N PHE A 77 -3.78 2.50 14.97
CA PHE A 77 -4.93 1.81 15.55
C PHE A 77 -4.53 0.69 16.50
N ASN A 78 -3.43 0.00 16.21
CA ASN A 78 -2.93 -1.07 17.08
C ASN A 78 -2.38 -0.51 18.40
N THR A 79 -1.66 0.61 18.35
CA THR A 79 -1.17 1.30 19.54
C THR A 79 -2.34 1.80 20.40
N ILE A 80 -3.30 2.49 19.79
CA ILE A 80 -4.52 2.97 20.50
C ILE A 80 -5.24 1.80 21.17
N LYS A 81 -5.39 0.67 20.47
CA LYS A 81 -6.06 -0.51 21.03
C LYS A 81 -5.30 -1.12 22.21
N LYS A 82 -3.95 -1.13 22.17
CA LYS A 82 -3.09 -1.59 23.27
C LYS A 82 -3.08 -0.66 24.48
N GLU A 83 -3.38 0.62 24.30
CA GLU A 83 -3.44 1.60 25.39
C GLU A 83 -4.82 1.65 26.06
N ILE A 84 -5.89 1.34 25.33
CA ILE A 84 -7.26 1.35 25.83
C ILE A 84 -7.64 0.04 26.57
N ILE A 85 -6.99 -1.08 26.25
CA ILE A 85 -7.25 -2.42 26.79
C ILE A 85 -5.99 -2.93 27.48
#